data_AF-A0A2A5FYM9-F1
#
_entry.id   AF-A0A2A5FYM9-F1
#
_cell.length_a   1.000
_cell.length_b   1.000
_cell.length_c   1.000
_cell.angle_alpha   90.00
_cell.angle_beta   90.00
_cell.angle_gamma   90.00
#
_symmetry.space_group_name_H-M   'P 1'
#
loop_
_entity.id
_entity.type
_entity.pdbx_description
1 polymer ?
#
loop_
_entity_poly.entity_id
_entity_poly.type
_entity_poly.pdbx_seq_one_letter_code
_entity_poly.pdbx_strand_id
1 'polypeptide(L)'
;MNSDIPVYLNIDEAWEEYAPKTKTSDNPAYQKITDTYCKIDFRGYKSDEKFSNLIDDSLHVFYGARCHYFVTIDDKCHYKAAETYHELGIQTKALKPNEFANN
;
A
#
# COMPACT_ATOMS: atom_id res chain seq x y z
N MET A 1 17.28 0.62 20.32
CA MET A 1 18.02 0.65 19.05
C MET A 1 18.88 -0.60 19.01
N ASN A 2 18.53 -1.57 18.16
CA ASN A 2 19.37 -2.75 17.96
C ASN A 2 20.34 -2.44 16.81
N SER A 3 21.61 -2.26 17.15
CA SER A 3 22.71 -1.85 16.27
C SER A 3 23.19 -2.94 15.30
N ASP A 4 22.45 -4.04 15.15
CA ASP A 4 22.90 -5.25 14.45
C ASP A 4 22.26 -5.48 13.08
N ILE A 5 21.33 -4.61 12.65
CA ILE A 5 20.71 -4.70 11.32
C ILE A 5 21.35 -3.65 10.41
N PRO A 6 22.07 -4.05 9.35
CA PRO A 6 22.63 -3.12 8.39
C PRO A 6 21.58 -2.17 7.81
N VAL A 7 21.93 -0.91 7.58
CA VAL A 7 21.02 0.15 7.09
C VAL A 7 20.28 -0.26 5.80
N TYR A 8 20.91 -1.07 4.93
CA TYR A 8 20.29 -1.59 3.70
C TYR A 8 19.20 -2.67 3.94
N LEU A 9 19.10 -3.23 5.15
CA LEU A 9 18.05 -4.16 5.58
C LEU A 9 16.87 -3.45 6.24
N ASN A 10 17.02 -2.17 6.60
CA ASN A 10 15.93 -1.34 7.09
C ASN A 10 15.33 -0.53 5.94
N ILE A 11 14.45 -1.18 5.17
CA ILE A 11 13.78 -0.58 4.00
C ILE A 11 13.04 0.72 4.36
N ASP A 12 12.57 0.86 5.59
CA ASP A 12 11.85 2.06 6.04
C ASP A 12 12.79 3.27 6.14
N GLU A 13 13.97 3.11 6.74
CA GLU A 13 14.99 4.17 6.83
C GLU A 13 15.56 4.52 5.44
N ALA A 14 15.83 3.51 4.61
CA ALA A 14 16.28 3.73 3.25
C ALA A 14 15.22 4.47 2.40
N TRP A 15 13.94 4.17 2.59
CA TRP A 15 12.88 4.90 1.91
C TRP A 15 12.79 6.35 2.37
N GLU A 16 12.94 6.64 3.65
CA GLU A 16 12.94 8.02 4.14
C GLU A 16 14.12 8.84 3.60
N GLU A 17 15.29 8.22 3.45
CA GLU A 17 16.49 8.88 2.94
C GLU A 17 16.43 9.12 1.42
N TYR A 18 15.96 8.12 0.66
CA TYR A 18 16.05 8.12 -0.80
C TYR A 18 14.72 8.37 -1.53
N ALA A 19 13.60 8.52 -0.82
CA ALA A 19 12.33 8.81 -1.46
C ALA A 19 12.41 10.11 -2.27
N PRO A 20 11.93 10.10 -3.52
CA PRO A 20 11.89 11.30 -4.33
C PRO A 20 11.01 12.37 -3.64
N LYS A 21 11.60 13.53 -3.37
CA LYS A 21 10.90 14.68 -2.73
C LYS A 21 9.94 15.40 -3.68
N THR A 22 9.74 14.85 -4.88
CA THR A 22 8.85 15.38 -5.91
C THR A 22 7.41 15.01 -5.60
N LYS A 23 6.47 15.91 -5.86
CA LYS A 23 5.04 15.62 -5.71
C LYS A 23 4.56 14.76 -6.87
N THR A 24 3.90 13.65 -6.55
CA THR A 24 3.23 12.79 -7.54
C THR A 24 1.84 13.35 -7.90
N SER A 25 1.22 14.12 -7.00
CA SER A 25 -0.09 14.76 -7.21
C SER A 25 -0.27 15.95 -6.27
N ASP A 26 -1.14 16.89 -6.65
CA ASP A 26 -1.60 17.95 -5.74
C ASP A 26 -2.53 17.43 -4.64
N ASN A 27 -3.00 16.18 -4.74
CA ASN A 27 -3.81 15.56 -3.70
C ASN A 27 -2.91 14.89 -2.64
N PRO A 28 -2.83 15.43 -1.41
CA PRO A 28 -1.95 14.88 -0.37
C PRO A 28 -2.37 13.48 0.09
N ALA A 29 -3.67 13.15 0.01
CA ALA A 29 -4.15 11.81 0.34
C ALA A 29 -3.74 10.78 -0.74
N TYR A 30 -3.66 11.20 -2.00
CA TYR A 30 -3.21 10.34 -3.10
C TYR A 30 -1.75 9.94 -2.88
N GLN A 31 -0.90 10.94 -2.71
CA GLN A 31 0.51 10.70 -2.49
C GLN A 31 0.73 9.81 -1.25
N LYS A 32 0.05 10.10 -0.14
CA LYS A 32 0.19 9.31 1.09
C LYS A 32 -0.22 7.84 0.91
N ILE A 33 -1.37 7.58 0.27
CA ILE A 33 -1.88 6.21 0.08
C ILE A 33 -0.99 5.44 -0.89
N THR A 34 -0.64 6.04 -2.03
CA THR A 34 0.22 5.41 -3.04
C THR A 34 1.61 5.13 -2.48
N ASP A 35 2.21 6.07 -1.75
CA ASP A 35 3.54 5.88 -1.15
C ASP A 35 3.51 4.74 -0.12
N THR A 36 2.50 4.68 0.74
CA THR A 36 2.34 3.57 1.71
C THR A 36 2.16 2.23 1.00
N TYR A 37 1.30 2.17 -0.03
CA TYR A 37 1.07 0.95 -0.80
C TYR A 37 2.38 0.45 -1.47
N CYS A 38 3.13 1.35 -2.09
CA CYS A 38 4.42 1.05 -2.69
C CYS A 38 5.44 0.58 -1.65
N LYS A 39 5.54 1.24 -0.49
CA LYS A 39 6.43 0.82 0.61
C LYS A 39 6.15 -0.64 1.03
N ILE A 40 4.89 -1.01 1.16
CA ILE A 40 4.49 -2.38 1.53
C ILE A 40 4.94 -3.38 0.45
N ASP A 41 4.83 -3.03 -0.82
CA ASP A 41 5.30 -3.86 -1.93
C ASP A 41 6.84 -4.02 -1.93
N PHE A 42 7.57 -2.93 -1.66
CA PHE A 42 9.03 -2.93 -1.61
C PHE A 42 9.62 -3.67 -0.42
N ARG A 43 8.87 -3.82 0.69
CA ARG A 43 9.24 -4.72 1.80
C ARG A 43 9.30 -6.20 1.39
N GLY A 44 8.98 -6.54 0.14
CA GLY A 44 9.16 -7.86 -0.46
C GLY A 44 7.97 -8.79 -0.27
N TYR A 45 6.84 -8.28 0.24
CA TYR A 45 5.66 -9.11 0.46
C TYR A 45 4.85 -9.24 -0.83
N LYS A 46 5.01 -10.37 -1.53
CA LYS A 46 4.32 -10.69 -2.79
C LYS A 46 4.43 -9.60 -3.86
N SER A 47 5.61 -9.00 -4.01
CA SER A 47 5.85 -7.88 -4.93
C SER A 47 5.32 -8.14 -6.35
N ASP A 48 4.88 -7.07 -6.99
CA ASP A 48 4.42 -7.14 -8.38
C ASP A 48 5.58 -7.30 -9.35
N GLU A 49 5.37 -8.15 -10.37
CA GLU A 49 6.37 -8.37 -11.42
C GLU A 49 6.54 -7.13 -12.32
N LYS A 50 5.50 -6.29 -12.38
CA LYS A 50 5.45 -5.11 -13.23
C LYS A 50 5.06 -3.88 -12.43
N PHE A 51 5.91 -2.85 -12.49
CA PHE A 51 5.66 -1.57 -11.84
C PHE A 51 4.35 -0.90 -12.31
N SER A 52 3.95 -1.08 -13.56
CA SER A 52 2.65 -0.55 -14.05
C SER A 52 1.47 -1.10 -13.26
N ASN A 53 1.48 -2.41 -12.97
CA ASN A 53 0.41 -3.06 -12.23
C ASN A 53 0.38 -2.56 -10.78
N LEU A 54 1.56 -2.36 -10.18
CA LEU A 54 1.68 -1.79 -8.84
C LEU A 54 1.00 -0.41 -8.75
N ILE A 55 1.23 0.44 -9.74
CA ILE A 55 0.64 1.78 -9.80
C ILE A 55 -0.87 1.71 -10.03
N ASP A 56 -1.34 0.87 -10.95
CA ASP A 56 -2.78 0.67 -11.19
C ASP A 56 -3.49 0.13 -9.94
N ASP A 57 -2.90 -0.81 -9.22
CA ASP A 57 -3.44 -1.31 -7.96
C ASP A 57 -3.45 -0.23 -6.87
N SER A 58 -2.38 0.56 -6.77
CA SER A 58 -2.32 1.68 -5.81
C SER A 58 -3.43 2.70 -6.08
N LEU A 59 -3.79 2.92 -7.34
CA LEU A 59 -4.91 3.76 -7.76
C LEU A 59 -6.24 3.17 -7.30
N HIS A 60 -6.45 1.87 -7.51
CA HIS A 60 -7.64 1.16 -7.02
C HIS A 60 -7.79 1.27 -5.50
N VAL A 61 -6.71 1.12 -4.75
CA VAL A 61 -6.68 1.28 -3.28
C VAL A 61 -6.96 2.72 -2.86
N PHE A 62 -6.44 3.71 -3.58
CA PHE A 62 -6.73 5.11 -3.32
C PHE A 62 -8.22 5.46 -3.50
N TYR A 63 -8.87 4.94 -4.53
CA TYR A 63 -10.31 5.11 -4.70
C TYR A 63 -11.09 4.32 -3.65
N GLY A 64 -10.66 3.08 -3.36
CA GLY A 64 -11.24 2.22 -2.34
C GLY A 64 -11.22 2.85 -0.94
N ALA A 65 -10.15 3.58 -0.59
CA ALA A 65 -9.99 4.28 0.68
C ALA A 65 -11.09 5.32 0.99
N ARG A 66 -11.88 5.72 -0.01
CA ARG A 66 -13.03 6.63 0.14
C ARG A 66 -14.36 5.90 0.32
N CYS A 67 -14.36 4.58 0.17
CA CYS A 67 -15.53 3.73 0.29
C CYS A 67 -15.55 3.05 1.67
N HIS A 68 -16.71 2.51 2.06
CA HIS A 68 -16.79 1.65 3.24
C HIS A 68 -16.13 0.28 3.01
N TYR A 69 -16.21 -0.20 1.76
CA TYR A 69 -15.70 -1.51 1.36
C TYR A 69 -14.85 -1.37 0.11
N PHE A 70 -13.74 -2.09 0.09
CA PHE A 70 -12.90 -2.31 -1.08
C PHE A 70 -12.88 -3.81 -1.35
N VAL A 71 -13.48 -4.24 -2.46
CA VAL A 71 -13.59 -5.66 -2.79
C VAL A 71 -12.66 -5.98 -3.95
N THR A 72 -11.79 -6.98 -3.77
CA THR A 72 -10.89 -7.44 -4.82
C THR A 72 -10.75 -8.96 -4.81
N ILE A 73 -10.59 -9.55 -6.00
CA ILE A 73 -10.28 -10.98 -6.18
C ILE A 73 -8.78 -11.25 -6.12
N ASP A 74 -7.95 -10.21 -6.25
CA ASP A 74 -6.51 -10.38 -6.21
C ASP A 74 -6.00 -10.42 -4.77
N ASP A 75 -5.37 -11.53 -4.43
CA ASP A 75 -4.81 -11.80 -3.10
C ASP A 75 -3.65 -10.88 -2.74
N LYS A 76 -2.89 -10.41 -3.74
CA LYS A 76 -1.77 -9.48 -3.51
C LYS A 76 -2.30 -8.09 -3.20
N CYS A 77 -3.16 -7.57 -4.07
CA CYS A 77 -3.83 -6.29 -3.89
C CYS A 77 -4.67 -6.27 -2.60
N HIS A 78 -5.40 -7.35 -2.27
CA HIS A 78 -6.16 -7.46 -1.03
C HIS A 78 -5.29 -7.25 0.21
N TYR A 79 -4.18 -7.99 0.30
CA TYR A 79 -3.26 -7.91 1.45
C TYR A 79 -2.67 -6.50 1.56
N LYS A 80 -2.12 -5.97 0.46
CA LYS A 80 -1.49 -4.65 0.45
C LYS A 80 -2.49 -3.54 0.75
N ALA A 81 -3.72 -3.64 0.25
CA ALA A 81 -4.80 -2.70 0.55
C ALA A 81 -5.19 -2.73 2.03
N ALA A 82 -5.38 -3.92 2.61
CA ALA A 82 -5.71 -4.10 4.02
C ALA A 82 -4.63 -3.47 4.93
N GLU A 83 -3.36 -3.76 4.66
CA GLU A 83 -2.23 -3.19 5.40
C GLU A 83 -2.13 -1.67 5.20
N THR A 84 -2.34 -1.17 3.97
CA THR A 84 -2.34 0.26 3.69
C THR A 84 -3.43 0.99 4.48
N TYR A 85 -4.64 0.46 4.52
CA TYR A 85 -5.73 1.05 5.30
C TYR A 85 -5.45 0.98 6.80
N HIS A 86 -4.85 -0.11 7.27
CA HIS A 86 -4.46 -0.27 8.67
C HIS A 86 -3.37 0.73 9.09
N GLU A 87 -2.27 0.83 8.34
CA GLU A 87 -1.18 1.78 8.63
C GLU A 87 -1.64 3.25 8.60
N LEU A 88 -2.60 3.57 7.73
CA LEU A 88 -3.12 4.93 7.57
C LEU A 88 -4.34 5.24 8.45
N GLY A 89 -4.86 4.26 9.20
CA GLY A 89 -6.06 4.42 10.05
C GLY A 89 -7.34 4.67 9.26
N ILE A 90 -7.45 4.15 8.04
CA ILE A 90 -8.59 4.32 7.14
C ILE A 90 -9.66 3.26 7.48
N GLN A 91 -10.93 3.68 7.59
CA GLN A 91 -12.03 2.81 8.02
C GLN A 91 -12.52 1.82 6.95
N THR A 92 -12.05 1.96 5.71
CA THR A 92 -12.38 1.07 4.59
C THR A 92 -11.97 -0.37 4.92
N LYS A 93 -12.90 -1.30 4.76
CA LYS A 93 -12.61 -2.74 4.87
C LYS A 93 -12.22 -3.29 3.50
N ALA A 94 -11.00 -3.79 3.38
CA ALA A 94 -10.59 -4.62 2.25
C ALA A 94 -11.17 -6.03 2.45
N LEU A 95 -11.89 -6.55 1.45
CA LEU A 95 -12.60 -7.83 1.50
C LEU A 95 -12.41 -8.62 0.21
N LYS A 96 -12.42 -9.95 0.31
CA LYS A 96 -12.66 -10.83 -0.85
C LYS A 96 -14.15 -10.94 -1.17
N PRO A 97 -14.53 -11.34 -2.39
CA PRO A 97 -15.95 -11.44 -2.76
C PRO A 97 -16.76 -12.36 -1.85
N ASN A 98 -16.17 -13.47 -1.40
CA ASN A 98 -16.83 -14.40 -0.47
C ASN A 98 -17.06 -13.78 0.91
N GLU A 99 -16.18 -12.89 1.35
CA GLU A 99 -16.34 -12.18 2.62
C GLU A 99 -17.41 -11.10 2.49
N PHE A 100 -17.46 -10.42 1.35
CA PHE A 100 -18.51 -9.43 1.06
C PHE A 100 -19.89 -10.07 0.94
N ALA A 101 -20.02 -11.23 0.27
CA ALA A 101 -21.30 -11.92 0.10
C ALA A 101 -21.88 -12.50 1.40
N ASN A 102 -21.05 -12.71 2.42
CA ASN A 102 -21.44 -13.24 3.73
C ASN A 102 -21.49 -12.17 4.84
N ASN A 103 -21.26 -10.88 4.50
CA ASN A 103 -21.48 -9.73 5.39
C ASN A 103 -22.93 -9.24 5.29
#